data_AF-A0A2G4IQV7-F1
#
_entry.id   AF-A0A2G4IQV7-F1
#
_cell.length_a   1.000
_cell.length_b   1.000
_cell.length_c   1.000
_cell.angle_alpha   90.00
_cell.angle_beta   90.00
_cell.angle_gamma   90.00
#
_symmetry.space_group_name_H-M   'P 1'
#
loop_
_entity.id
_entity.type
_entity.pdbx_description
1 polymer ?
#
loop_
_entity_poly.entity_id
_entity_poly.type
_entity_poly.pdbx_seq_one_letter_code
_entity_poly.pdbx_strand_id
1 'polypeptide(L)' 'METLKANFAKADTDKDGALTPQEVQAMPRIAPAFNKIDTDGDKKITLQQILAFVASH' A
#
# COMPACT_ATOMS: atom_id res chain seq x y z
N MET A 1 -7.51 -4.02 12.06
CA MET A 1 -6.53 -4.11 10.94
C MET A 1 -7.06 -4.88 9.72
N GLU A 2 -8.29 -5.44 9.75
CA GLU A 2 -8.84 -6.24 8.64
C GLU A 2 -9.21 -5.42 7.40
N THR A 3 -9.68 -4.18 7.58
CA THR A 3 -10.05 -3.29 6.46
C THR A 3 -8.86 -2.84 5.62
N LEU A 4 -7.66 -2.74 6.19
CA LEU A 4 -6.43 -2.43 5.44
C LEU A 4 -6.03 -3.58 4.53
N LYS A 5 -6.01 -4.82 5.06
CA LYS A 5 -5.76 -6.02 4.27
C LYS A 5 -6.79 -6.20 3.15
N ALA A 6 -8.07 -5.98 3.46
CA ALA A 6 -9.14 -6.10 2.48
C ALA A 6 -9.05 -5.04 1.37
N ASN A 7 -8.73 -3.79 1.73
CA ASN A 7 -8.55 -2.73 0.73
C ASN A 7 -7.27 -2.93 -0.08
N PHE A 8 -6.18 -3.41 0.55
CA PHE A 8 -4.93 -3.76 -0.13
C PHE A 8 -5.18 -4.86 -1.15
N ALA A 9 -5.79 -5.98 -0.74
CA ALA A 9 -6.11 -7.09 -1.63
C ALA A 9 -7.14 -6.73 -2.72
N LYS A 10 -7.87 -5.62 -2.55
CA LYS A 10 -8.76 -5.07 -3.59
C LYS A 10 -8.01 -4.23 -4.62
N ALA A 11 -6.94 -3.55 -4.21
CA ALA A 11 -6.11 -2.74 -5.09
C ALA A 11 -5.05 -3.59 -5.80
N ASP A 12 -4.53 -4.61 -5.11
CA ASP A 12 -3.56 -5.60 -5.57
C ASP A 12 -4.26 -6.53 -6.57
N THR A 13 -4.21 -6.12 -7.83
CA THR A 13 -4.98 -6.74 -8.90
C THR A 13 -4.23 -7.94 -9.45
N ASP A 14 -2.90 -7.86 -9.50
CA ASP A 14 -2.03 -8.94 -9.94
C ASP A 14 -1.67 -9.95 -8.85
N LYS A 15 -1.93 -9.60 -7.57
CA LYS A 15 -1.72 -10.45 -6.40
C LYS A 15 -0.25 -10.81 -6.15
N ASP A 16 0.69 -9.94 -6.52
CA ASP A 16 2.10 -10.10 -6.15
C ASP A 16 2.37 -9.77 -4.67
N GLY A 17 1.40 -9.17 -3.97
CA GLY A 17 1.56 -8.79 -2.57
C GLY A 17 2.24 -7.43 -2.38
N ALA A 18 2.35 -6.63 -3.44
CA ALA A 18 2.69 -5.22 -3.43
C ALA A 18 1.61 -4.39 -4.14
N LEU A 19 1.66 -3.08 -3.96
CA LEU A 19 0.87 -2.14 -4.75
C LEU A 19 1.82 -1.23 -5.50
N THR A 20 1.71 -1.26 -6.81
CA THR A 20 2.36 -0.29 -7.68
C THR A 20 1.66 1.07 -7.60
N PRO A 21 2.29 2.18 -8.04
CA PRO A 21 1.66 3.50 -8.07
C PRO A 21 0.37 3.52 -8.90
N GLN A 22 0.23 2.62 -9.88
CA GLN A 22 -0.98 2.47 -10.70
C GLN A 22 -2.12 1.85 -9.89
N GLU A 23 -1.84 0.79 -9.13
CA GLU A 23 -2.83 0.10 -8.28
C GLU A 23 -3.18 0.91 -7.04
N VAL A 24 -2.20 1.59 -6.44
CA VAL A 24 -2.41 2.52 -5.33
C VAL A 24 -3.36 3.65 -5.69
N GLN A 25 -3.51 4.03 -6.96
CA GLN A 25 -4.53 5.03 -7.35
C GLN A 25 -5.95 4.58 -7.02
N ALA A 26 -6.21 3.26 -6.93
CA ALA A 26 -7.48 2.72 -6.46
C ALA A 26 -7.70 2.92 -4.95
N MET A 27 -6.66 3.36 -4.21
CA MET A 27 -6.69 3.62 -2.77
C MET A 27 -6.48 5.12 -2.46
N PRO A 28 -7.53 5.95 -2.47
CA PRO A 28 -7.40 7.40 -2.25
C PRO A 28 -6.84 7.76 -0.86
N ARG A 29 -6.93 6.86 0.13
CA ARG A 29 -6.32 7.05 1.46
C ARG A 29 -4.81 6.85 1.48
N ILE A 30 -4.28 6.02 0.58
CA ILE A 30 -2.89 5.55 0.61
C ILE A 30 -2.09 6.17 -0.53
N ALA A 31 -2.73 6.51 -1.66
CA ALA A 31 -2.14 7.26 -2.76
C ALA A 31 -1.34 8.52 -2.36
N PRO A 32 -1.87 9.45 -1.53
CA PRO A 32 -1.09 10.61 -1.11
C PRO A 32 0.05 10.25 -0.13
N ALA A 33 -0.06 9.11 0.55
CA ALA A 33 0.94 8.60 1.46
C ALA A 33 1.92 7.63 0.79
N PHE A 34 1.76 7.33 -0.50
CA PHE A 34 2.58 6.34 -1.21
C PHE A 34 4.07 6.63 -1.06
N ASN A 35 4.48 7.87 -1.35
CA ASN A 35 5.87 8.32 -1.20
C ASN A 35 6.36 8.29 0.25
N LYS A 36 5.46 8.34 1.24
CA LYS A 36 5.83 8.21 2.67
C LYS A 36 5.98 6.76 3.10
N ILE A 37 5.24 5.85 2.48
CA ILE A 37 5.22 4.42 2.78
C ILE A 37 6.32 3.69 2.00
N ASP A 38 6.59 4.12 0.77
CA ASP A 38 7.70 3.66 -0.07
C ASP A 38 9.04 4.22 0.43
N THR A 39 9.48 3.72 1.58
CA THR A 39 10.76 4.09 2.19
C THR A 39 11.96 3.50 1.47
N ASP A 40 11.75 2.44 0.69
CA ASP A 40 12.80 1.72 -0.05
C ASP A 40 13.04 2.33 -1.44
N GLY A 41 12.05 3.04 -2.00
CA GLY A 41 12.17 3.74 -3.28
C GLY A 41 12.00 2.83 -4.49
N ASP A 42 11.44 1.63 -4.30
CA ASP A 42 11.22 0.65 -5.37
C ASP A 42 9.93 0.94 -6.16
N LYS A 43 9.25 2.06 -5.87
CA LYS A 43 7.98 2.45 -6.50
C LYS A 43 6.92 1.36 -6.36
N LYS A 44 6.91 0.68 -5.21
CA LYS A 44 5.84 -0.23 -4.81
C LYS A 44 5.75 -0.26 -3.29
N ILE A 45 4.55 -0.45 -2.77
CA ILE A 45 4.33 -0.58 -1.33
C ILE A 45 3.77 -1.95 -1.01
N THR A 46 4.50 -2.71 -0.22
CA THR A 46 4.05 -4.01 0.26
C THR A 46 3.08 -3.85 1.42
N LEU A 47 2.31 -4.90 1.68
CA LEU A 47 1.46 -4.96 2.87
C LEU A 47 2.26 -4.71 4.16
N GLN A 48 3.52 -5.13 4.19
CA GLN A 48 4.44 -4.92 5.31
C GLN A 48 4.77 -3.45 5.51
N GLN A 49 5.07 -2.71 4.44
CA GLN A 49 5.35 -1.26 4.52
C GLN A 49 4.11 -0.48 4.97
N ILE A 50 2.93 -0.86 4.47
CA ILE A 50 1.68 -0.26 4.91
C ILE A 50 1.47 -0.52 6.40
N LEU A 51 1.59 -1.77 6.85
CA LEU A 51 1.46 -2.13 8.28
C LEU A 51 2.46 -1.37 9.15
N ALA A 52 3.72 -1.25 8.73
CA ALA A 52 4.73 -0.47 9.44
C ALA A 52 4.31 0.99 9.56
N PHE A 53 3.82 1.59 8.47
CA PHE A 53 3.33 2.97 8.48
C PHE A 53 2.14 3.16 9.44
N VAL A 54 1.16 2.25 9.46
CA VAL A 54 0.01 2.35 10.37
C VAL A 54 0.35 1.98 11.82
N ALA A 55 1.40 1.20 12.05
CA ALA A 55 1.89 0.89 13.40
C ALA A 55 2.76 2.01 13.96
N SER A 56 3.39 2.82 13.10
CA SER A 56 4.19 3.99 13.45
C SER A 56 3.43 5.32 13.41
N HIS A 57 2.09 5.30 13.24
CA HIS A 57 1.19 6.46 13.32
C HIS A 57 0.06 6.19 14.31
#